data_AF-A0A528MIY9-F1
#
_entry.id   AF-A0A528MIY9-F1
#
_cell.length_a   1.000
_cell.length_b   1.000
_cell.length_c   1.000
_cell.angle_alpha   90.00
_cell.angle_beta   90.00
_cell.angle_gamma   90.00
#
_symmetry.space_group_name_H-M   'P 1'
#
loop_
_entity.id
_entity.type
_entity.pdbx_description
1 polymer ?
#
loop_
_entity_poly.entity_id
_entity_poly.type
_entity_poly.pdbx_seq_one_letter_code
_entity_poly.pdbx_strand_id
1 'polypeptide(L)'
;PPNLPIRFRGGLQYEAGYRYFHLRSRNIEYRVLDDVVPISVGDLIACGNCTASELIMRVTTDGASALAVADMLDQLYAAGVIEEDLDEVSLGTTSTV
;
A
#
# COMPACT_ATOMS: atom_id res chain seq x y z
N PRO A 1 12.42 1.51 1.93
CA PRO A 1 13.19 2.01 0.75
C PRO A 1 12.41 1.88 -0.56
N PRO A 2 12.68 2.70 -1.61
CA PRO A 2 11.94 2.65 -2.89
C PRO A 2 12.06 1.31 -3.65
N ASN A 3 12.92 0.40 -3.19
CA ASN A 3 13.14 -0.92 -3.76
C ASN A 3 12.44 -2.04 -2.97
N LEU A 4 11.66 -1.73 -1.94
CA LEU A 4 10.92 -2.73 -1.19
C LEU A 4 9.49 -2.87 -1.73
N PRO A 5 8.93 -4.09 -1.74
CA PRO A 5 7.55 -4.30 -2.13
C PRO A 5 6.60 -3.49 -1.25
N ILE A 6 5.65 -2.82 -1.87
CA ILE A 6 4.58 -2.14 -1.12
C ILE A 6 3.64 -3.19 -0.51
N ARG A 7 3.24 -2.99 0.74
CA ARG A 7 2.38 -3.90 1.50
C ARG A 7 1.43 -3.14 2.41
N PHE A 8 0.25 -3.71 2.67
CA PHE A 8 -0.62 -3.20 3.72
C PHE A 8 -0.01 -3.47 5.09
N ARG A 9 -0.23 -2.54 6.03
CA ARG A 9 0.22 -2.65 7.42
C ARG A 9 -0.22 -3.98 8.04
N GLY A 10 0.69 -4.72 8.67
CA GLY A 10 0.47 -6.06 9.26
C GLY A 10 -0.64 -6.23 10.32
N GLY A 11 -1.45 -5.20 10.60
CA GLY A 11 -2.66 -5.29 11.43
C GLY A 11 -3.97 -5.09 10.65
N LEU A 12 -3.89 -4.93 9.33
CA LEU A 12 -5.04 -4.74 8.44
C LEU A 12 -5.34 -6.03 7.68
N GLN A 13 -6.60 -6.40 7.67
CA GLN A 13 -7.15 -7.45 6.82
C GLN A 13 -7.64 -6.82 5.53
N TYR A 14 -7.09 -7.31 4.41
CA TYR A 14 -7.52 -6.94 3.07
C TYR A 14 -8.71 -7.80 2.63
N GLU A 15 -9.74 -7.16 2.08
CA GLU A 15 -10.89 -7.81 1.46
C GLU A 15 -11.20 -7.16 0.10
N ALA A 16 -11.07 -7.92 -0.97
CA ALA A 16 -11.39 -7.48 -2.32
C ALA A 16 -12.91 -7.36 -2.55
N GLY A 17 -13.33 -6.31 -3.26
CA GLY A 17 -14.70 -6.08 -3.70
C GLY A 17 -14.76 -5.71 -5.19
N TYR A 18 -15.98 -5.55 -5.72
CA TYR A 18 -16.13 -5.11 -7.11
C TYR A 18 -15.89 -3.60 -7.20
N ARG A 19 -14.73 -3.20 -7.76
CA ARG A 19 -14.28 -1.80 -7.93
C ARG A 19 -13.92 -1.06 -6.64
N TYR A 20 -13.73 -1.78 -5.55
CA TYR A 20 -13.26 -1.24 -4.28
C TYR A 20 -12.64 -2.37 -3.47
N PHE A 21 -11.89 -2.03 -2.43
CA PHE A 21 -11.49 -2.98 -1.41
C PHE A 21 -11.65 -2.38 -0.01
N HIS A 22 -11.65 -3.26 0.99
CA HIS A 22 -11.66 -2.89 2.39
C HIS A 22 -10.33 -3.24 3.04
N LEU A 23 -9.88 -2.35 3.91
CA LEU A 23 -8.83 -2.59 4.89
C LEU A 23 -9.46 -2.51 6.28
N ARG A 24 -9.50 -3.64 6.97
CA ARG A 24 -10.16 -3.77 8.27
C ARG A 24 -9.14 -4.06 9.35
N SER A 25 -9.22 -3.35 10.46
CA SER A 25 -8.67 -3.79 11.74
C SER A 25 -9.81 -3.92 12.73
N ARG A 26 -9.49 -4.30 13.98
CA ARG A 26 -10.50 -4.39 15.05
C ARG A 26 -11.31 -3.11 15.25
N ASN A 27 -10.73 -1.94 14.96
CA ASN A 27 -11.31 -0.63 15.28
C ASN A 27 -11.45 0.30 14.07
N ILE A 28 -10.95 -0.11 12.90
CA ILE A 28 -10.90 0.74 11.70
C ILE A 28 -11.40 -0.07 10.52
N GLU A 29 -12.31 0.51 9.76
CA GLU A 29 -12.68 0.04 8.43
C GLU A 29 -12.41 1.17 7.46
N TYR A 30 -11.54 0.92 6.48
CA TYR A 30 -11.20 1.86 5.43
C TYR A 30 -11.58 1.27 4.09
N ARG A 31 -12.46 1.95 3.37
CA ARG A 31 -12.92 1.54 2.04
C ARG A 31 -12.26 2.42 1.00
N VAL A 32 -11.64 1.79 0.01
CA VAL A 32 -10.89 2.48 -1.04
C VAL A 32 -11.49 2.13 -2.39
N LEU A 33 -11.75 3.15 -3.21
CA LEU A 33 -12.17 2.93 -4.58
C LEU A 33 -11.00 2.38 -5.39
N ASP A 34 -11.29 1.36 -6.19
CA ASP A 34 -10.32 0.63 -7.02
C ASP A 34 -10.96 0.34 -8.37
N ASP A 35 -11.46 1.40 -9.01
CA ASP A 35 -12.16 1.38 -10.29
C ASP A 35 -11.28 1.85 -11.46
N VAL A 36 -9.99 2.08 -11.18
CA VAL A 36 -9.05 2.72 -12.09
C VAL A 36 -8.64 1.77 -13.24
N VAL A 37 -8.79 0.45 -13.07
CA VAL A 37 -8.22 -0.58 -13.97
C VAL A 37 -8.93 -1.94 -13.92
N PRO A 38 -8.70 -2.81 -14.93
CA PRO A 38 -9.10 -4.22 -14.86
C PRO A 38 -8.32 -5.04 -13.82
N ILE A 39 -7.10 -4.63 -13.43
CA ILE A 39 -6.31 -5.26 -12.36
C ILE A 39 -6.42 -4.42 -11.09
N SER A 40 -6.94 -4.99 -10.00
CA SER A 40 -7.07 -4.29 -8.72
C SER A 40 -5.72 -3.84 -8.17
N VAL A 41 -5.60 -2.55 -7.85
CA VAL A 41 -4.43 -1.99 -7.13
C VAL A 41 -4.34 -2.63 -5.74
N GLY A 42 -5.48 -2.84 -5.08
CA GLY A 42 -5.54 -3.50 -3.79
C GLY A 42 -4.95 -4.92 -3.81
N ASP A 43 -5.29 -5.72 -4.83
CA ASP A 43 -4.77 -7.09 -4.98
C ASP A 43 -3.25 -7.09 -5.18
N LEU A 44 -2.71 -6.13 -5.95
CA LEU A 44 -1.27 -6.00 -6.17
C LEU A 44 -0.52 -5.69 -4.88
N ILE A 45 -1.04 -4.77 -4.06
CA ILE A 45 -0.47 -4.43 -2.75
C ILE A 45 -0.60 -5.62 -1.78
N ALA A 46 -1.75 -6.30 -1.75
CA ALA A 46 -1.98 -7.46 -0.90
C ALA A 46 -1.05 -8.63 -1.23
N CYS A 47 -0.70 -8.81 -2.52
CA CYS A 47 0.26 -9.81 -2.96
C CYS A 47 1.69 -9.51 -2.47
N GLY A 48 2.02 -8.24 -2.22
CA GLY A 48 3.26 -7.82 -1.59
C GLY A 48 4.53 -8.19 -2.36
N ASN A 49 4.42 -8.24 -3.70
CA ASN A 49 5.47 -8.71 -4.62
C ASN A 49 5.97 -7.65 -5.61
N CYS A 50 5.43 -6.43 -5.56
CA CYS A 50 5.81 -5.33 -6.42
C CYS A 50 6.15 -4.08 -5.60
N THR A 51 7.15 -3.34 -6.04
CA THR A 51 7.41 -1.97 -5.58
C THR A 51 6.33 -1.01 -6.08
N ALA A 52 6.26 0.20 -5.52
CA ALA A 52 5.33 1.23 -5.98
C ALA A 52 5.53 1.57 -7.47
N SER A 53 6.78 1.64 -7.94
CA SER A 53 7.10 1.91 -9.35
C SER A 53 6.67 0.77 -10.28
N GLU A 54 6.87 -0.49 -9.88
CA GLU A 54 6.41 -1.65 -10.64
C GLU A 54 4.88 -1.74 -10.67
N LEU A 55 4.21 -1.40 -9.57
CA LEU A 55 2.76 -1.32 -9.52
C LEU A 55 2.25 -0.29 -10.55
N ILE A 56 2.77 0.94 -10.51
CA ILE A 56 2.41 2.02 -11.46
C ILE A 56 2.68 1.57 -12.91
N MET A 57 3.81 0.93 -13.17
CA MET A 57 4.14 0.41 -14.51
C MET A 57 3.12 -0.64 -14.99
N ARG A 58 2.72 -1.59 -14.14
CA ARG A 58 1.76 -2.65 -14.51
C ARG A 58 0.39 -2.07 -14.84
N VAL A 59 -0.15 -1.23 -13.96
CA VAL A 59 -1.49 -0.66 -14.17
C VAL A 59 -1.53 0.29 -15.37
N THR A 60 -0.46 1.07 -15.61
CA THR A 60 -0.37 1.94 -16.79
C THR A 60 -0.25 1.16 -18.10
N THR A 61 0.42 0.00 -18.09
CA THR A 61 0.43 -0.92 -19.25
C THR A 61 -0.97 -1.39 -19.61
N ASP A 62 -1.85 -1.54 -18.61
CA ASP A 62 -3.25 -1.92 -18.78
C ASP A 62 -4.20 -0.75 -19.06
N GLY A 63 -3.65 0.46 -19.29
CA GLY A 63 -4.41 1.66 -19.66
C GLY A 63 -4.83 2.54 -18.49
N ALA A 64 -4.36 2.28 -17.25
CA ALA A 64 -4.60 3.17 -16.12
C ALA A 64 -3.99 4.56 -16.33
N SER A 65 -4.59 5.55 -15.69
CA SER A 65 -3.90 6.81 -15.42
C SER A 65 -2.85 6.61 -14.34
N ALA A 66 -1.57 6.81 -14.69
CA ALA A 66 -0.46 6.82 -13.73
C ALA A 66 -0.71 7.80 -12.58
N LEU A 67 -1.32 8.96 -12.90
CA LEU A 67 -1.61 10.01 -11.94
C LEU A 67 -2.70 9.57 -10.94
N ALA A 68 -3.75 8.89 -11.42
CA ALA A 68 -4.81 8.41 -10.53
C ALA A 68 -4.30 7.35 -9.55
N VAL A 69 -3.40 6.48 -10.01
CA VAL A 69 -2.78 5.45 -9.17
C VAL A 69 -1.82 6.08 -8.16
N ALA A 70 -1.01 7.07 -8.59
CA ALA A 70 -0.13 7.79 -7.68
C ALA A 70 -0.93 8.53 -6.59
N ASP A 71 -2.01 9.23 -6.95
CA ASP A 71 -2.90 9.90 -6.00
C ASP A 71 -3.54 8.91 -5.02
N MET A 72 -3.98 7.75 -5.50
CA MET A 72 -4.49 6.68 -4.64
C MET A 72 -3.43 6.16 -3.67
N LEU A 73 -2.18 5.95 -4.12
CA LEU A 73 -1.08 5.55 -3.25
C LEU A 73 -0.78 6.62 -2.20
N ASP A 74 -0.76 7.89 -2.57
CA ASP A 74 -0.56 9.01 -1.64
C ASP A 74 -1.66 9.03 -0.56
N GLN A 75 -2.91 8.78 -0.93
CA GLN A 75 -4.01 8.66 0.03
C GLN A 75 -3.83 7.47 0.99
N LEU A 76 -3.35 6.32 0.50
CA LEU A 76 -3.07 5.14 1.32
C LEU A 76 -1.91 5.39 2.30
N TYR A 77 -0.86 6.08 1.86
CA TYR A 77 0.24 6.51 2.74
C TYR A 77 -0.24 7.51 3.79
N ALA A 78 -0.99 8.55 3.38
CA ALA A 78 -1.54 9.54 4.30
C ALA A 78 -2.51 8.93 5.33
N ALA A 79 -3.26 7.90 4.95
CA ALA A 79 -4.12 7.13 5.86
C ALA A 79 -3.34 6.21 6.80
N GLY A 80 -2.02 6.04 6.60
CA GLY A 80 -1.18 5.15 7.38
C GLY A 80 -1.60 3.69 7.26
N VAL A 81 -2.07 3.26 6.09
CA VAL A 81 -2.51 1.86 5.88
C VAL A 81 -1.46 1.01 5.15
N ILE A 82 -0.37 1.63 4.72
CA ILE A 82 0.79 0.97 4.10
C ILE A 82 1.88 0.76 5.17
N GLU A 83 2.67 -0.31 5.03
CA GLU A 83 3.88 -0.48 5.80
C GLU A 83 4.90 0.59 5.41
N GLU A 84 5.28 1.40 6.38
CA GLU A 84 6.46 2.24 6.28
C GLU A 84 7.60 1.42 6.87
N ASP A 85 8.69 1.26 6.12
CA ASP A 85 9.94 0.73 6.68
C ASP A 85 10.42 1.71 7.74
N LEU A 86 9.99 1.50 8.98
CA LEU A 86 10.54 2.16 10.16
C LEU A 86 11.88 1.52 10.50
N ASP A 87 12.79 1.47 9.53
CA ASP A 87 14.20 1.23 9.78
C ASP A 87 14.89 2.57 10.12
N GLU A 88 14.25 3.39 10.96
CA GLU A 88 15.03 4.30 11.78
C GLU A 88 15.73 3.44 12.82
N VAL A 89 17.02 3.24 12.56
CA VAL A 89 18.02 2.67 13.44
C VAL A 89 17.63 2.88 14.90
N SER A 90 17.22 1.80 15.55
CA SER A 90 17.24 1.71 17.00
C SER A 90 18.70 1.84 17.43
N LEU A 91 19.19 3.07 17.63
CA LEU A 91 20.43 3.34 18.36
C LEU A 91 20.15 3.12 19.85
N GLY A 92 19.89 1.86 20.18
CA GLY A 92 20.19 1.34 21.49
C GLY A 92 21.71 1.34 21.67
N THR A 93 22.23 2.42 22.22
CA THR A 93 23.42 2.33 23.06
C THR A 93 23.08 2.94 24.40
N THR A 94 22.52 2.09 25.26
CA THR A 94 22.80 2.14 26.69
C THR A 94 24.31 2.18 26.88
N SER A 95 24.82 3.33 27.31
CA SER A 95 26.09 3.39 28.05
C SER A 95 25.88 4.28 29.25
N THR A 96 25.42 3.65 30.32
CA THR A 96 25.78 4.02 31.69
C THR A 96 27.24 3.61 31.90
N VAL A 97 28.12 4.57 32.25
CA VAL A 97 28.98 4.64 33.45
C VAL A 97 29.59 6.03 33.45
#